data_AF-A0A101I2U0-F1
#
_entry.id   AF-A0A101I2U0-F1
#
_cell.length_a   1.000
_cell.length_b   1.000
_cell.length_c   1.000
_cell.angle_alpha   90.00
_cell.angle_beta   90.00
_cell.angle_gamma   90.00
#
_symmetry.space_group_name_H-M   'P 1'
#
loop_
_entity.id
_entity.type
_entity.pdbx_description
1 polymer ?
#
loop_
_entity_poly.entity_id
_entity_poly.type
_entity_poly.pdbx_seq_one_letter_code
_entity_poly.pdbx_strand_id
1 'polypeptide(L)' 'MSVRFIPEGESRFLTRDALALVYRVCADETLSREVIEGALTEAVRLSLIGDCPVNADLFEVLLQSICERQKAGPKDLPLC' A
#
# COMPACT_ATOMS: atom_id res chain seq x y z
N MET A 1 -7.23 -12.20 15.92
CA MET A 1 -6.73 -10.91 15.40
C MET A 1 -5.22 -10.99 15.28
N SER A 2 -4.70 -11.24 14.08
CA SER A 2 -3.26 -11.26 13.83
C SER A 2 -2.87 -9.92 13.23
N VAL A 3 -2.49 -8.95 14.07
CA VAL A 3 -1.93 -7.68 13.61
C VAL A 3 -0.67 -8.01 12.82
N ARG A 4 -0.65 -7.70 11.52
CA ARG A 4 0.53 -7.89 10.70
C ARG A 4 1.62 -6.95 11.21
N PHE A 5 2.75 -7.53 11.61
CA PHE A 5 3.95 -6.76 11.91
C PHE A 5 4.55 -6.24 10.60
N ILE A 6 4.70 -4.92 10.48
CA ILE A 6 5.39 -4.29 9.36
C ILE A 6 6.86 -4.16 9.76
N PRO A 7 7.79 -4.85 9.09
CA PRO A 7 9.20 -4.81 9.46
C PRO A 7 9.79 -3.41 9.27
N GLU A 8 10.83 -3.11 10.05
CA GLU A 8 11.48 -1.79 10.06
C GLU A 8 11.99 -1.36 8.67
N GLY A 9 12.39 -2.35 7.85
CA GLY A 9 12.81 -2.13 6.47
C GLY A 9 11.74 -1.49 5.59
N GLU A 10 10.46 -1.74 5.85
CA GLU A 10 9.31 -1.15 5.15
C GLU A 10 8.83 0.12 5.86
N SER A 11 8.80 0.14 7.20
CA SER A 11 8.22 1.24 7.96
C SER A 11 8.98 2.56 7.80
N ARG A 12 10.28 2.54 7.51
CA ARG A 12 11.09 3.77 7.31
C ARG A 12 10.68 4.58 6.07
N PHE A 13 10.00 3.94 5.11
CA PHE A 13 9.52 4.57 3.88
C PHE A 13 8.13 5.20 4.05
N LEU A 14 7.58 5.13 5.27
CA LEU A 14 6.27 5.66 5.63
C LEU A 14 6.45 6.70 6.73
N THR A 15 5.65 7.76 6.66
CA THR A 15 5.44 8.63 7.83
C THR A 15 4.74 7.86 8.96
N ARG A 16 4.79 8.41 10.18
CA ARG A 16 4.08 7.82 11.33
C ARG A 16 2.58 7.68 11.09
N ASP A 17 1.96 8.68 10.45
CA ASP A 17 0.52 8.68 10.18
C ASP A 17 0.15 7.65 9.11
N ALA A 18 0.98 7.50 8.08
CA ALA A 18 0.83 6.44 7.09
C ALA A 18 0.97 5.06 7.73
N LEU A 19 1.95 4.85 8.61
CA LEU A 19 2.12 3.59 9.33
C LEU A 19 0.91 3.28 10.22
N ALA A 20 0.37 4.28 10.93
CA ALA A 20 -0.84 4.12 11.73
C ALA A 20 -2.07 3.80 10.86
N LEU A 21 -2.15 4.36 9.65
CA LEU A 21 -3.18 3.98 8.67
C LEU A 21 -3.00 2.53 8.22
N VAL A 22 -1.78 2.07 7.88
CA VAL A 22 -1.56 0.67 7.48
C VAL A 22 -2.00 -0.30 8.57
N TYR A 23 -1.66 -0.02 9.83
CA TYR A 23 -2.10 -0.86 10.95
C TYR A 23 -3.63 -0.88 11.09
N ARG A 24 -4.31 0.25 10.91
CA ARG A 24 -5.78 0.32 10.91
C ARG A 24 -6.38 -0.52 9.78
N VAL A 25 -5.87 -0.38 8.57
CA VAL A 25 -6.32 -1.15 7.39
C VAL A 25 -6.08 -2.65 7.58
N CYS A 26 -4.95 -3.05 8.16
CA CYS A 26 -4.68 -4.45 8.48
C CYS A 26 -5.62 -5.00 9.56
N ALA A 27 -6.05 -4.17 10.52
CA ALA A 27 -6.94 -4.57 11.60
C ALA A 27 -8.42 -4.62 11.19
N ASP A 28 -8.82 -3.83 10.18
CA ASP A 28 -10.18 -3.77 9.67
C ASP A 28 -10.57 -5.02 8.86
N GLU A 29 -9.60 -5.78 8.35
CA GLU A 29 -9.79 -7.02 7.57
C GLU A 29 -10.72 -6.86 6.34
N THR A 30 -11.03 -5.63 5.93
CA THR A 30 -11.89 -5.29 4.79
C THR A 30 -11.19 -5.42 3.44
N LEU A 31 -9.86 -5.29 3.44
CA LEU A 31 -9.01 -5.45 2.25
C LEU A 31 -8.27 -6.77 2.30
N SER A 32 -8.09 -7.39 1.13
CA SER A 32 -7.27 -8.59 1.02
C SER A 32 -5.82 -8.27 1.33
N ARG A 33 -5.10 -9.28 1.85
CA ARG A 33 -3.67 -9.16 2.13
C ARG A 33 -2.87 -8.73 0.89
N GLU A 34 -3.25 -9.21 -0.29
CA GLU A 34 -2.61 -8.88 -1.57
C GLU A 34 -2.72 -7.39 -1.91
N VAL A 35 -3.87 -6.75 -1.65
CA VAL A 35 -4.04 -5.30 -1.84
C VAL A 35 -3.09 -4.52 -0.94
N ILE A 36 -3.02 -4.91 0.34
CA ILE A 36 -2.18 -4.25 1.34
C ILE A 36 -0.70 -4.42 0.99
N GLU A 37 -0.27 -5.63 0.59
CA GLU A 37 1.09 -5.92 0.14
C GLU A 37 1.47 -5.13 -1.12
N GLY A 38 0.54 -5.03 -2.08
CA GLY A 38 0.73 -4.21 -3.26
C GLY A 38 0.92 -2.73 -2.91
N ALA A 39 0.09 -2.20 -2.01
CA ALA A 39 0.16 -0.79 -1.61
C ALA A 39 1.46 -0.47 -0.87
N LEU A 40 1.90 -1.35 0.04
CA LEU A 40 3.19 -1.23 0.71
C LEU A 40 4.36 -1.27 -0.27
N THR A 41 4.33 -2.19 -1.24
CA THR A 41 5.37 -2.30 -2.27
C THR A 41 5.48 -1.02 -3.11
N GLU A 42 4.35 -0.48 -3.54
CA GLU A 42 4.31 0.78 -4.30
C GLU A 42 4.74 1.97 -3.45
N ALA A 43 4.38 2.02 -2.17
CA ALA A 43 4.81 3.07 -1.24
C ALA A 43 6.33 3.07 -1.06
N VAL A 44 6.95 1.89 -0.86
CA VAL A 44 8.40 1.75 -0.80
C VAL A 44 9.05 2.20 -2.11
N ARG A 45 8.52 1.78 -3.26
CA ARG A 45 9.04 2.19 -4.57
C ARG A 45 8.99 3.70 -4.78
N LEU A 46 7.86 4.33 -4.47
CA LEU A 46 7.70 5.78 -4.59
C LEU A 46 8.62 6.53 -3.64
N SER A 47 8.76 6.06 -2.41
CA SER A 47 9.67 6.67 -1.44
C SER A 47 11.12 6.63 -1.91
N LEU A 48 11.55 5.51 -2.50
CA LEU A 48 12.89 5.36 -3.08
C LEU A 48 13.12 6.29 -4.28
N ILE A 49 12.10 6.52 -5.12
CA ILE A 49 12.20 7.41 -6.29
C ILE A 49 12.20 8.88 -5.87
N GLY A 50 11.33 9.24 -4.92
CA GLY A 50 11.13 10.62 -4.47
C GLY A 50 12.06 11.07 -3.35
N ASP A 51 12.89 10.17 -2.82
CA ASP A 51 13.75 10.38 -1.63
C ASP A 51 13.01 11.01 -0.45
N CYS A 52 11.73 10.64 -0.27
CA CYS A 52 10.90 11.13 0.82
C CYS A 52 9.92 10.06 1.31
N PRO A 53 9.60 9.99 2.61
CA PRO A 53 8.63 9.05 3.14
C PRO A 53 7.21 9.32 2.61
N VAL A 54 6.46 8.24 2.36
CA VAL A 54 5.05 8.33 1.92
C VAL A 54 4.16 8.73 3.10
N ASN A 55 3.34 9.76 2.89
CA ASN A 55 2.37 10.23 3.86
C ASN A 55 1.04 9.45 3.79
N ALA A 56 0.15 9.68 4.76
CA ALA A 56 -1.11 8.94 4.84
C ALA A 56 -1.98 9.15 3.59
N ASP A 57 -2.12 10.39 3.13
CA ASP A 57 -2.94 10.74 1.95
C ASP A 57 -2.46 9.99 0.70
N LEU A 58 -1.15 9.98 0.44
CA LEU A 58 -0.59 9.27 -0.70
C LEU A 58 -0.76 7.76 -0.55
N PHE A 59 -0.67 7.21 0.67
CA PHE A 59 -0.92 5.80 0.91
C PHE A 59 -2.40 5.41 0.66
N GLU A 60 -3.36 6.26 1.03
CA GLU A 60 -4.78 6.05 0.72
C GLU A 60 -5.03 6.02 -0.78
N VAL A 61 -4.42 6.93 -1.53
CA VAL A 61 -4.51 6.96 -3.00
C VAL A 61 -3.94 5.68 -3.61
N LEU A 62 -2.83 5.16 -3.09
CA LEU A 62 -2.25 3.89 -3.54
C LEU A 62 -3.20 2.70 -3.28
N LEU A 63 -3.78 2.63 -2.08
CA LEU A 63 -4.76 1.59 -1.74
C LEU A 63 -5.95 1.62 -2.69
N GLN A 64 -6.51 2.81 -2.94
CA GLN A 64 -7.63 2.98 -3.85
C GLN A 64 -7.26 2.54 -5.27
N SER A 65 -6.12 3.00 -5.80
CA SER A 65 -5.66 2.66 -7.15
C SER A 65 -5.47 1.16 -7.34
N ILE A 66 -4.92 0.47 -6.34
CA ILE A 66 -4.73 -0.99 -6.40
C ILE A 66 -6.07 -1.72 -6.31
N CYS A 67 -6.99 -1.27 -5.45
CA CYS A 67 -8.35 -1.82 -5.40
C CYS A 67 -9.05 -1.70 -6.77
N GLU A 68 -8.95 -0.54 -7.42
CA GLU A 68 -9.53 -0.30 -8.75
C GLU A 68 -8.91 -1.22 -9.80
N ARG A 69 -7.59 -1.41 -9.79
CA ARG A 69 -6.90 -2.35 -10.70
C ARG A 69 -7.35 -3.79 -10.51
N GLN A 70 -7.55 -4.24 -9.26
CA GLN A 70 -8.06 -5.60 -9.01
C GLN A 70 -9.51 -5.77 -9.47
N LYS A 71 -10.35 -4.74 -9.30
CA LYS A 71 -11.74 -4.75 -9.78
C LYS A 71 -11.85 -4.73 -11.31
N ALA A 72 -10.91 -4.06 -11.99
CA ALA A 72 -10.86 -4.02 -13.45
C ALA A 72 -10.53 -5.38 -14.09
N GLY A 73 -9.98 -6.33 -13.34
CA GLY A 73 -9.54 -7.64 -13.84
C GLY A 73 -8.38 -7.53 -14.85
N PRO A 74 -7.78 -8.64 -15.27
CA PRO A 74 -6.72 -8.65 -16.28
C PRO A 74 -7.32 -8.45 -17.68
N LYS A 75 -7.71 -7.22 -18.01
CA LYS A 75 -8.07 -6.70 -19.35
C LYS A 75 -7.70 -5.21 -19.32
N ASP A 76 -6.89 -4.61 -20.19
CA ASP A 76 -6.38 -4.96 -21.51
C ASP A 76 -4.97 -4.35 -21.62
N LEU A 77 -3.93 -5.17 -21.70
CA LEU A 77 -2.68 -4.74 -22.30
C LEU A 77 -2.71 -5.28 -23.73
N PRO A 78 -2.86 -4.43 -24.77
CA PRO A 78 -2.56 -4.90 -26.11
C PRO A 78 -1.08 -5.25 -26.11
N LEU A 79 -0.78 -6.54 -26.28
CA LEU A 79 0.56 -7.00 -26.58
C LEU A 79 0.93 -6.38 -27.93
N CYS A 80 1.79 -5.35 -27.89
CA CYS A 80 2.52 -4.86 -29.06
C CYS A 80 3.80 -5.67 -29.23
#